data_AF-A0A5E8V3L9-F1
#
_entry.id   AF-A0A5E8V3L9-F1
#
_cell.length_a   1.000
_cell.length_b   1.000
_cell.length_c   1.000
_cell.angle_alpha   90.00
_cell.angle_beta   90.00
_cell.angle_gamma   90.00
#
_symmetry.space_group_name_H-M   'P 1'
#
loop_
_entity.id
_entity.type
_entity.pdbx_description
1 polymer ?
#
loop_
_entity_poly.entity_id
_entity_poly.type
_entity_poly.pdbx_seq_one_letter_code
_entity_poly.pdbx_strand_id
1 'polypeptide(L)' 'MRYKVFMVDSGRRVICAAKLDCIDEQAARRRAEQMRGEHDVELWDGDRLVAVFRNASNEDLGRARDPG' A
#
# COMPACT_ATOMS: atom_id res chain seq x y z
N MET A 1 -15.33 0.66 -11.81
CA MET A 1 -14.01 1.31 -11.60
C MET A 1 -12.99 0.20 -11.44
N ARG A 2 -11.80 0.31 -12.04
CA ARG A 2 -10.80 -0.78 -12.02
C ARG A 2 -9.66 -0.38 -11.10
N TYR A 3 -9.85 -0.63 -9.81
CA TYR A 3 -8.80 -0.44 -8.84
C TYR A 3 -7.77 -1.56 -8.97
N LYS A 4 -6.50 -1.23 -8.74
CA LYS A 4 -5.39 -2.17 -8.69
C LYS A 4 -4.66 -1.95 -7.39
N VAL A 5 -4.30 -3.03 -6.73
CA VAL A 5 -3.50 -3.01 -5.53
C VAL A 5 -2.17 -3.67 -5.83
N PHE A 6 -1.09 -2.99 -5.51
CA PHE A 6 0.26 -3.50 -5.62
C PHE A 6 0.84 -3.65 -4.23
N MET A 7 1.24 -4.86 -3.89
CA MET A 7 1.96 -5.17 -2.69
C MET A 7 3.45 -5.04 -2.98
N VAL A 8 4.15 -4.24 -2.19
CA VAL A 8 5.50 -3.80 -2.41
C VAL A 8 6.35 -4.19 -1.20
N ASP A 9 7.50 -4.80 -1.47
CA ASP A 9 8.45 -5.16 -0.43
C ASP A 9 9.25 -3.93 0.05
N SER A 10 9.96 -4.07 1.18
CA SER A 10 10.92 -3.09 1.70
C SER A 10 11.91 -2.58 0.64
N GLY A 11 12.25 -3.41 -0.36
CA GLY A 11 13.07 -3.03 -1.52
C GLY A 11 12.35 -2.21 -2.61
N ARG A 12 11.14 -1.71 -2.38
CA ARG A 12 10.27 -1.05 -3.38
C ARG A 12 9.97 -1.92 -4.61
N ARG A 13 10.00 -3.23 -4.44
CA ARG A 13 9.73 -4.19 -5.52
C ARG A 13 8.31 -4.70 -5.39
N VAL A 14 7.55 -4.63 -6.48
CA VAL A 14 6.20 -5.21 -6.52
C VAL A 14 6.32 -6.73 -6.35
N ILE A 15 5.78 -7.23 -5.25
CA ILE A 15 5.70 -8.66 -4.94
C ILE A 15 4.44 -9.23 -5.57
N CYS A 16 3.32 -8.50 -5.45
CA CYS A 16 2.02 -8.98 -5.90
C CYS A 16 1.16 -7.83 -6.44
N ALA A 17 0.34 -8.11 -7.44
CA ALA A 17 -0.62 -7.16 -7.98
C ALA A 17 -2.01 -7.81 -8.04
N ALA A 18 -2.97 -7.25 -7.32
CA ALA A 18 -4.36 -7.70 -7.28
C ALA A 18 -5.27 -6.68 -7.93
N LYS A 19 -6.19 -7.13 -8.79
CA LYS A 19 -7.26 -6.27 -9.30
C LYS A 19 -8.36 -6.21 -8.25
N LEU A 20 -8.73 -5.00 -7.82
CA LEU A 20 -9.86 -4.76 -6.94
C LEU A 20 -11.03 -4.24 -7.77
N ASP A 21 -12.06 -5.07 -7.87
CA ASP A 21 -13.37 -4.60 -8.32
C ASP A 21 -14.09 -4.04 -7.09
N CYS A 22 -14.03 -2.73 -6.94
CA CYS A 22 -14.64 -2.00 -5.83
C CYS A 22 -15.56 -0.92 -6.40
N ILE A 23 -16.68 -0.74 -5.72
CA ILE A 23 -17.73 0.21 -6.11
C ILE A 23 -17.24 1.65 -5.90
N ASP A 24 -16.45 1.86 -4.83
CA ASP A 24 -15.95 3.17 -4.40
C ASP A 24 -14.51 3.12 -3.89
N GLU A 25 -13.85 4.29 -3.89
CA GLU A 25 -12.50 4.48 -3.39
C GLU A 25 -12.36 4.04 -1.92
N GLN A 26 -13.34 4.35 -1.08
CA GLN A 26 -13.33 3.92 0.32
C GLN A 26 -13.36 2.40 0.48
N ALA A 27 -14.15 1.70 -0.34
CA ALA A 27 -14.19 0.24 -0.33
C ALA A 27 -12.84 -0.34 -0.77
N ALA A 28 -12.24 0.26 -1.81
CA ALA A 28 -10.93 -0.13 -2.30
C ALA A 28 -9.83 0.10 -1.24
N ARG A 29 -9.87 1.24 -0.53
CA ARG A 29 -8.97 1.57 0.58
C ARG A 29 -9.08 0.56 1.72
N ARG A 30 -10.29 0.25 2.20
CA ARG A 30 -10.47 -0.75 3.27
C ARG A 30 -10.01 -2.15 2.87
N ARG A 31 -10.07 -2.49 1.59
CA ARG A 31 -9.58 -3.78 1.07
C ARG A 31 -8.06 -3.79 0.97
N ALA A 32 -7.46 -2.71 0.46
CA ALA A 32 -6.01 -2.53 0.44
C ALA A 32 -5.41 -2.53 1.85
N GLU A 33 -6.08 -1.87 2.79
CA GLU A 33 -5.68 -1.82 4.19
C GLU A 33 -5.69 -3.20 4.85
N GLN A 34 -6.69 -4.05 4.57
CA GLN A 34 -6.72 -5.42 5.07
C GLN A 34 -5.63 -6.32 4.45
N MET A 35 -5.13 -5.97 3.26
CA MET A 35 -3.98 -6.64 2.65
C MET A 35 -2.65 -6.09 3.16
N ARG A 36 -2.66 -4.97 3.90
CA ARG A 36 -1.49 -4.48 4.63
C ARG A 36 -1.18 -5.51 5.74
N GLY A 37 -0.20 -6.34 5.48
CA GLY A 37 0.39 -7.25 6.46
C GLY A 37 1.77 -6.72 6.82
N GLU A 38 2.78 -7.51 6.52
CA GLU A 38 4.19 -7.10 6.67
C GLU A 38 4.69 -6.18 5.55
N HIS A 39 4.00 -6.13 4.40
CA HIS A 39 4.42 -5.41 3.21
C HIS A 39 3.67 -4.08 3.02
N ASP A 40 4.31 -3.15 2.30
CA ASP A 40 3.69 -1.91 1.86
C ASP A 40 2.67 -2.21 0.76
N VAL A 41 1.55 -1.47 0.74
CA VAL A 41 0.46 -1.69 -0.21
C VAL A 41 0.08 -0.39 -0.89
N GLU A 42 0.18 -0.35 -2.22
CA GLU A 42 -0.20 0.78 -3.05
C GLU A 42 -1.53 0.52 -3.77
N LEU A 43 -2.49 1.40 -3.56
CA LEU A 43 -3.78 1.39 -4.24
C LEU A 43 -3.76 2.39 -5.41
N TRP A 44 -4.11 1.90 -6.59
CA TRP A 44 -4.16 2.66 -7.84
C TRP A 44 -5.55 2.57 -8.45
N ASP A 45 -6.00 3.65 -9.08
CA ASP A 45 -7.18 3.69 -9.94
C ASP A 45 -6.73 4.04 -11.36
N GLY A 46 -6.70 3.03 -12.24
CA GLY A 46 -6.12 3.16 -13.57
C GLY A 46 -4.62 3.46 -13.52
N ASP A 47 -4.28 4.74 -13.71
CA ASP A 47 -2.91 5.30 -13.68
C ASP A 47 -2.70 6.29 -12.50
N ARG A 48 -3.74 6.51 -11.70
CA ARG A 48 -3.69 7.42 -10.56
C ARG A 48 -3.41 6.65 -9.27
N LEU A 49 -2.35 7.03 -8.55
CA LEU A 49 -2.13 6.54 -7.20
C LEU A 49 -3.18 7.16 -6.25
N VAL A 50 -3.99 6.31 -5.64
CA VAL A 50 -5.09 6.68 -4.76
C VAL A 50 -4.61 6.75 -3.31
N ALA A 51 -3.87 5.74 -2.87
CA ALA A 51 -3.37 5.64 -1.50
C ALA A 51 -2.17 4.72 -1.43
N VAL A 52 -1.30 4.97 -0.46
CA VAL A 52 -0.23 4.04 -0.08
C VAL A 52 -0.39 3.75 1.40
N PHE A 53 -0.46 2.47 1.72
CA PHE A 53 -0.51 1.95 3.07
C PHE A 53 0.85 1.36 3.37
N ARG A 54 1.66 2.11 4.12
CA ARG A 54 2.99 1.64 4.51
C ARG A 54 2.92 0.84 5.80
N ASN A 55 3.75 -0.20 5.91
CA ASN A 55 3.87 -0.91 7.17
C ASN A 55 4.83 -0.14 8.10
N ALA A 56 4.44 0.03 9.37
CA ALA A 56 5.20 0.81 10.36
C ALA A 56 6.62 0.26 10.58
N SER A 57 6.84 -1.04 10.34
CA SER A 57 8.15 -1.69 10.41
C SER A 57 9.16 -1.15 9.38
N ASN A 58 8.69 -0.55 8.27
CA ASN A 58 9.54 0.07 7.25
C ASN A 58 9.67 1.60 7.44
N GLU A 59 8.72 2.23 8.15
CA GLU A 59 8.79 3.68 8.49
C GLU A 59 9.73 3.99 9.66
N ASP A 60 10.13 2.99 10.45
CA ASP A 60 11.04 3.17 11.60
C ASP A 60 12.48 3.52 11.21
N LEU A 61 12.97 3.05 10.04
CA LEU A 61 14.33 3.37 9.57
C LEU A 61 14.48 4.81 9.08
N GLY A 62 13.38 5.54 8.89
CA GLY A 62 13.38 6.93 8.43
C GLY A 62 13.32 7.96 9.56
N ARG A 63 13.03 7.57 10.81
CA ARG A 63 12.78 8.52 11.91
C ARG A 63 13.53 8.27 13.22
N ALA A 64 14.31 7.20 13.36
CA ALA A 64 15.23 7.05 14.49
C ALA A 64 16.61 7.65 14.17
N ARG A 65 16.68 8.97 14.06
CA ARG A 65 17.93 9.74 14.16
C ARG A 65 17.76 10.83 15.19
N ASP A 66 17.66 10.43 16.45
CA ASP A 66 17.95 11.29 17.60
C ASP A 66 18.80 10.50 18.61
N PRO A 67 20.10 10.79 18.74
CA PRO A 67 20.92 10.32 19.84
C PRO A 67 20.73 11.28 21.03
N GLY A 68 20.21 10.77 22.14
CA GLY A 68 20.14 11.46 23.42
C GLY A 68 20.61 10.55 24.54
#